data_AF-A0A7K7LIP5-F1
#
_entry.id   AF-A0A7K7LIP5-F1
#
_cell.length_a   1.000
_cell.length_b   1.000
_cell.length_c   1.000
_cell.angle_alpha   90.00
_cell.angle_beta   90.00
_cell.angle_gamma   90.00
#
_symmetry.space_group_name_H-M   'P 1'
#
loop_
_entity.id
_entity.type
_entity.pdbx_description
1 polymer ?
#
loop_
_entity_poly.entity_id
_entity_poly.type
_entity_poly.pdbx_seq_one_letter_code
_entity_poly.pdbx_strand_id
1 'polypeptide(L)'
;LDVADLQKELDKSQSMFPENPSVWVKDLAGYLNYKLQAPKSDPALSQHAHDYPYCLVNKELRNVIKSLLGKSSSVLELFFDHCIYTMLQELDKTPGESLHGYRICIQAVLLDRPKIATANLGKYLELLRSHQNRPAKCLTILWALGQAGFTDLAEGLRVWLGVMLPVLGIKALSPYAVAYLDRLLMMHPNLTKGFGMIGPKDFFPLLDFAFMPNNSLSPSLQEQLRRLYPRLKVLALGARPEATLHTYFPSFLSRATPSCPPAMRKELLASMSQCLSVDPLSFSVWRQLYTKHLAQSSLLLNHLLESWDNGSRKVRQSLQETVRSFKVTNEELAARGPGSEQDVAACDAACKVLLQKMKGGGIPWSRLLLIGLVFAVGFLLHDVRTHGSLQASTSARVLRSSGILSASQQAWHKASHYSLEGYRWLESTLPACCSRGAAVLQPALQLLWAKTAELALRVSELCSSHLSWARDHLPWLLEWLQSRVPEAVLHFAECVRELLLFLLRSCLLPLLEHGAAALQRGWEHCLDACHGEVSWDCLRAQLTSLTYSSWAYLQNTTLAVTNWASAMISGH
;
A
#
# COMPACT_ATOMS: atom_id res chain seq x y z
N LEU A 1 -10.16 -29.26 35.73
CA LEU A 1 -11.09 -28.31 36.37
C LEU A 1 -12.49 -28.83 36.14
N ASP A 2 -13.29 -28.97 37.20
CA ASP A 2 -14.73 -29.25 37.08
C ASP A 2 -15.48 -27.90 37.09
N VAL A 3 -16.25 -27.63 36.03
CA VAL A 3 -16.97 -26.36 35.86
C VAL A 3 -18.20 -26.29 36.77
N ALA A 4 -18.83 -27.43 37.07
CA ALA A 4 -19.98 -27.48 37.97
C ALA A 4 -19.55 -27.13 39.41
N ASP A 5 -18.39 -27.59 39.84
CA ASP A 5 -17.86 -27.24 41.16
C ASP A 5 -17.44 -25.76 41.24
N LEU A 6 -16.87 -25.20 40.17
CA LEU A 6 -16.63 -23.75 40.10
C LEU A 6 -17.95 -22.98 40.23
N GLN A 7 -19.00 -23.38 39.51
CA GLN A 7 -20.28 -22.71 39.56
C GLN A 7 -20.88 -22.74 40.97
N LYS A 8 -20.83 -23.88 41.67
CA LYS A 8 -21.28 -23.98 43.06
C LYS A 8 -20.52 -23.04 44.00
N GLU A 9 -19.20 -22.93 43.87
CA GLU A 9 -18.41 -22.01 44.68
C GLU A 9 -18.73 -20.54 44.37
N LEU A 10 -18.96 -20.19 43.10
CA LEU A 10 -19.39 -18.85 42.72
C LEU A 10 -20.80 -18.53 43.23
N ASP A 11 -21.74 -19.46 43.11
CA ASP A 11 -23.11 -19.30 43.63
C ASP A 11 -23.09 -19.10 45.15
N LYS A 12 -22.25 -19.85 45.86
CA LYS A 12 -22.01 -19.68 47.29
C LYS A 12 -21.44 -18.29 47.61
N SER A 13 -20.41 -17.84 46.89
CA SER A 13 -19.84 -16.49 47.04
C SER A 13 -20.89 -15.39 46.80
N GLN A 14 -21.71 -15.53 45.77
CA GLN A 14 -22.79 -14.61 45.46
C GLN A 14 -23.88 -14.59 46.53
N SER A 15 -24.23 -15.75 47.10
CA SER A 15 -25.21 -15.84 48.19
C SER A 15 -24.71 -15.23 49.49
N MET A 16 -23.43 -15.38 49.83
CA MET A 16 -22.84 -14.83 51.05
C MET A 16 -22.55 -13.33 50.93
N PHE A 17 -22.26 -12.85 49.72
CA PHE A 17 -21.87 -11.47 49.45
C PHE A 17 -22.64 -10.84 48.27
N PRO A 18 -23.98 -10.72 48.33
CA PRO A 18 -24.83 -10.35 47.19
C PRO A 18 -24.59 -8.94 46.63
N GLU A 19 -24.05 -8.02 47.43
CA GLU A 19 -23.79 -6.63 47.03
C GLU A 19 -22.29 -6.35 46.83
N ASN A 20 -21.45 -7.38 46.78
CA ASN A 20 -20.00 -7.21 46.69
C ASN A 20 -19.42 -7.94 45.47
N PRO A 21 -19.59 -7.37 44.26
CA PRO A 21 -19.08 -7.96 43.02
C PRO A 21 -17.56 -8.09 43.00
N SER A 22 -16.83 -7.35 43.86
CA SER A 22 -15.37 -7.50 44.00
C SER A 22 -14.99 -8.84 44.62
N VAL A 23 -15.79 -9.40 45.53
CA VAL A 23 -15.49 -10.70 46.15
C VAL A 23 -15.65 -11.80 45.10
N TRP A 24 -16.72 -11.76 44.31
CA TRP A 24 -17.01 -12.82 43.33
C TRP A 24 -15.91 -12.99 42.29
N VAL A 25 -15.40 -11.88 41.75
CA VAL A 25 -14.34 -11.93 40.73
C VAL A 25 -12.98 -12.34 41.33
N LYS A 26 -12.71 -11.99 42.59
CA LYS A 26 -11.52 -12.43 43.31
C LYS A 26 -11.57 -13.93 43.61
N ASP A 27 -12.73 -14.43 44.05
CA ASP A 27 -12.96 -15.86 44.28
C ASP A 27 -12.84 -16.66 42.98
N LEU A 28 -13.36 -16.13 41.86
CA LEU A 28 -13.14 -16.71 40.52
C LEU A 28 -11.64 -16.84 40.21
N ALA A 29 -10.89 -15.74 40.33
CA ALA A 29 -9.46 -15.74 40.00
C ALA A 29 -8.67 -16.69 40.91
N GLY A 30 -8.93 -16.65 42.21
CA GLY A 30 -8.31 -17.52 43.20
C GLY A 30 -8.63 -18.99 42.97
N TYR A 31 -9.89 -19.33 42.73
CA TYR A 31 -10.31 -20.71 42.45
C TYR A 31 -9.67 -21.24 41.17
N LEU A 32 -9.71 -20.45 40.09
CA LEU A 32 -9.05 -20.82 38.83
C LEU A 32 -7.56 -21.02 39.04
N ASN A 33 -6.90 -20.14 39.79
CA ASN A 33 -5.47 -20.24 40.02
C ASN A 33 -5.10 -21.48 40.85
N TYR A 34 -5.90 -21.77 41.87
CA TYR A 34 -5.74 -22.95 42.72
C TYR A 34 -5.94 -24.25 41.94
N LYS A 35 -6.98 -24.33 41.10
CA LYS A 35 -7.31 -25.55 40.34
C LYS A 35 -6.52 -25.72 39.05
N LEU A 36 -6.06 -24.63 38.43
CA LEU A 36 -5.25 -24.64 37.21
C LEU A 36 -3.76 -24.54 37.56
N GLN A 37 -3.28 -25.55 38.27
CA GLN A 37 -1.84 -25.72 38.47
C GLN A 37 -1.20 -26.11 37.14
N ALA A 38 -0.19 -25.36 36.72
CA ALA A 38 0.59 -25.66 35.53
C ALA A 38 2.09 -25.58 35.86
N PRO A 39 2.95 -26.22 35.07
CA PRO A 39 4.39 -26.09 35.22
C PRO A 39 4.83 -24.63 35.22
N LYS A 40 5.93 -24.34 35.92
CA LYS A 40 6.52 -23.00 35.95
C LYS A 40 6.86 -22.56 34.52
N SER A 41 6.23 -21.48 34.08
CA SER A 41 6.40 -20.91 32.75
C SER A 41 7.23 -19.62 32.79
N ASP A 42 7.68 -19.15 31.64
CA ASP A 42 8.31 -17.84 31.57
C ASP A 42 7.28 -16.73 31.90
N PRO A 43 7.69 -15.62 32.55
CA PRO A 43 6.76 -14.56 32.97
C PRO A 43 5.97 -13.95 31.82
N ALA A 44 6.54 -13.92 30.62
CA ALA A 44 5.97 -13.33 29.42
C ALA A 44 5.19 -14.32 28.54
N LEU A 45 5.21 -15.62 28.83
CA LEU A 45 4.63 -16.68 27.98
C LEU A 45 5.06 -16.56 26.51
N SER A 46 6.32 -16.17 26.30
CA SER A 46 6.87 -15.79 25.00
C SER A 46 6.85 -16.92 23.98
N GLN A 47 6.91 -18.17 24.45
CA GLN A 47 6.85 -19.38 23.63
C GLN A 47 5.43 -19.76 23.19
N HIS A 48 4.40 -19.12 23.76
CA HIS A 48 3.00 -19.42 23.46
C HIS A 48 2.37 -18.38 22.53
N ALA A 49 1.20 -18.73 21.99
CA ALA A 49 0.33 -17.82 21.26
C ALA A 49 -0.11 -16.64 22.14
N HIS A 50 -0.49 -15.53 21.51
CA HIS A 50 -0.83 -14.29 22.21
C HIS A 50 -2.08 -14.41 23.10
N ASP A 51 -2.98 -15.32 22.76
CA ASP A 51 -4.24 -15.61 23.46
C ASP A 51 -4.12 -16.74 24.50
N TYR A 52 -2.94 -17.32 24.68
CA TYR A 52 -2.66 -18.28 25.75
C TYR A 52 -2.53 -17.55 27.11
N PRO A 53 -3.05 -18.12 28.22
CA PRO A 53 -3.74 -19.41 28.33
C PRO A 53 -5.25 -19.40 28.03
N TYR A 54 -5.87 -18.23 27.81
CA TYR A 54 -7.32 -18.14 27.64
C TYR A 54 -7.86 -18.89 26.42
N CYS A 55 -7.05 -19.14 25.39
CA CYS A 55 -7.41 -19.97 24.25
C CYS A 55 -7.70 -21.44 24.60
N LEU A 56 -7.14 -21.95 25.71
CA LEU A 56 -7.41 -23.30 26.20
C LEU A 56 -8.71 -23.40 27.01
N VAL A 57 -9.33 -22.28 27.36
CA VAL A 57 -10.59 -22.25 28.11
C VAL A 57 -11.74 -22.68 27.21
N ASN A 58 -12.37 -23.79 27.57
CA ASN A 58 -13.52 -24.35 26.86
C ASN A 58 -14.73 -23.40 26.88
N LYS A 59 -15.71 -23.65 26.00
CA LYS A 59 -16.89 -22.78 25.84
C LYS A 59 -17.69 -22.61 27.13
N GLU A 60 -17.84 -23.68 27.91
CA GLU A 60 -18.61 -23.68 29.15
C GLU A 60 -17.97 -22.75 30.20
N LEU A 61 -16.69 -22.93 30.49
CA LEU A 61 -15.96 -22.07 31.43
C LEU A 61 -15.89 -20.63 30.93
N ARG A 62 -15.72 -20.42 29.61
CA ARG A 62 -15.75 -19.08 29.01
C ARG A 62 -17.07 -18.36 29.30
N ASN A 63 -18.20 -19.07 29.21
CA ASN A 63 -19.52 -18.51 29.49
C ASN A 63 -19.67 -18.15 30.98
N VAL A 64 -19.20 -19.01 31.89
CA VAL A 64 -19.21 -18.73 33.33
C VAL A 64 -18.41 -17.46 33.65
N ILE A 65 -17.18 -17.37 33.13
CA ILE A 65 -16.31 -16.20 33.32
C ILE A 65 -16.98 -14.94 32.75
N LYS A 66 -17.46 -14.97 31.50
CA LYS A 66 -18.10 -13.81 30.86
C LYS A 66 -19.35 -13.35 31.60
N SER A 67 -20.19 -14.29 32.03
CA SER A 67 -21.40 -13.99 32.81
C SER A 67 -21.06 -13.26 34.11
N LEU A 68 -20.06 -13.76 34.84
CA LEU A 68 -19.63 -13.15 36.10
C LEU A 68 -19.03 -11.75 35.88
N LEU A 69 -18.12 -11.61 34.90
CA LEU A 69 -17.51 -10.30 34.59
C LEU A 69 -18.55 -9.28 34.11
N GLY A 70 -19.58 -9.71 33.39
CA GLY A 70 -20.71 -8.86 33.00
C GLY A 70 -21.49 -8.32 34.21
N LYS A 71 -21.77 -9.17 35.21
CA LYS A 71 -22.42 -8.77 36.47
C LYS A 71 -21.54 -7.86 37.33
N SER A 72 -20.22 -7.99 37.21
CA SER A 72 -19.24 -7.25 38.02
C SER A 72 -18.60 -6.05 37.29
N SER A 73 -19.28 -5.47 36.29
CA SER A 73 -18.70 -4.45 35.40
C SER A 73 -18.13 -3.21 36.12
N SER A 74 -18.71 -2.81 37.27
CA SER A 74 -18.30 -1.63 38.04
C SER A 74 -16.97 -1.80 38.78
N VAL A 75 -16.49 -3.03 39.00
CA VAL A 75 -15.28 -3.33 39.78
C VAL A 75 -14.12 -3.87 38.94
N LEU A 76 -14.29 -3.97 37.61
CA LEU A 76 -13.32 -4.65 36.73
C LEU A 76 -11.93 -3.97 36.72
N GLU A 77 -11.86 -2.65 36.88
CA GLU A 77 -10.58 -1.93 36.97
C GLU A 77 -9.81 -2.31 38.22
N LEU A 78 -10.48 -2.29 39.39
CA LEU A 78 -9.90 -2.73 40.66
C LEU A 78 -9.56 -4.23 40.66
N PHE A 79 -10.35 -5.04 39.95
CA PHE A 79 -10.08 -6.46 39.80
C PHE A 79 -8.87 -6.73 38.90
N PHE A 80 -8.71 -5.97 37.82
CA PHE A 80 -7.54 -6.03 36.96
C PHE A 80 -6.26 -5.69 37.74
N ASP A 81 -6.30 -4.60 38.53
CA ASP A 81 -5.24 -4.25 39.47
C ASP A 81 -4.94 -5.41 40.42
N HIS A 82 -5.97 -5.94 41.08
CA HIS A 82 -5.82 -7.04 42.02
C HIS A 82 -5.10 -8.24 41.38
N CYS A 83 -5.49 -8.65 40.17
CA CYS A 83 -4.82 -9.73 39.45
C CYS A 83 -3.33 -9.44 39.23
N ILE A 84 -2.95 -8.22 38.83
CA ILE A 84 -1.54 -7.84 38.65
C ILE A 84 -0.81 -7.90 39.99
N TYR A 85 -1.28 -7.19 41.01
CA TYR A 85 -0.59 -7.12 42.31
C TYR A 85 -0.46 -8.49 42.96
N THR A 86 -1.50 -9.32 42.89
CA THR A 86 -1.43 -10.69 43.42
C THR A 86 -0.44 -11.54 42.63
N MET A 87 -0.41 -11.51 41.30
CA MET A 87 0.64 -12.20 40.54
C MET A 87 2.05 -11.74 40.94
N LEU A 88 2.24 -10.45 41.21
CA LEU A 88 3.53 -9.93 41.67
C LEU A 88 3.91 -10.39 43.08
N GLN A 89 2.93 -10.60 43.97
CA GLN A 89 3.15 -11.16 45.31
C GLN A 89 3.45 -12.66 45.24
N GLU A 90 2.71 -13.42 44.43
CA GLU A 90 2.92 -14.86 44.23
C GLU A 90 4.31 -15.18 43.67
N LEU A 91 4.87 -14.30 42.83
CA LEU A 91 6.23 -14.42 42.32
C LEU A 91 7.33 -14.38 43.39
N ASP A 92 7.04 -13.83 44.58
CA ASP A 92 8.01 -13.80 45.69
C ASP A 92 7.97 -15.08 46.55
N LYS A 93 6.93 -15.91 46.43
CA LYS A 93 6.80 -17.15 47.20
C LYS A 93 7.69 -18.26 46.61
N THR A 94 8.23 -19.12 47.48
CA THR A 94 8.98 -20.32 47.09
C THR A 94 8.29 -21.59 47.60
N PRO A 95 7.93 -22.56 46.73
CA PRO A 95 7.94 -22.49 45.26
C PRO A 95 6.82 -21.56 44.76
N GLY A 96 7.09 -20.78 43.70
CA GLY A 96 6.10 -19.84 43.16
C GLY A 96 4.86 -20.56 42.63
N GLU A 97 3.67 -20.12 43.06
CA GLU A 97 2.40 -20.71 42.65
C GLU A 97 2.14 -20.51 41.15
N SER A 98 1.24 -21.33 40.58
CA SER A 98 0.70 -21.06 39.25
C SER A 98 0.13 -19.64 39.19
N LEU A 99 0.23 -18.98 38.04
CA LEU A 99 -0.36 -17.65 37.81
C LEU A 99 -1.52 -17.71 36.77
N HIS A 100 -1.86 -18.90 36.30
CA HIS A 100 -2.72 -19.08 35.12
C HIS A 100 -4.15 -18.61 35.37
N GLY A 101 -4.67 -18.71 36.59
CA GLY A 101 -6.02 -18.22 36.91
C GLY A 101 -6.13 -16.71 36.74
N TYR A 102 -5.16 -15.96 37.28
CA TYR A 102 -5.09 -14.50 37.13
C TYR A 102 -4.87 -14.08 35.67
N ARG A 103 -4.03 -14.82 34.93
CA ARG A 103 -3.79 -14.57 33.50
C ARG A 103 -5.05 -14.75 32.65
N ILE A 104 -5.80 -15.82 32.90
CA ILE A 104 -7.11 -16.08 32.26
C ILE A 104 -8.08 -14.92 32.53
N CYS A 105 -8.14 -14.46 33.79
CA CYS A 105 -9.03 -13.36 34.17
C CYS A 105 -8.62 -12.04 33.48
N ILE A 106 -7.33 -11.72 33.44
CA ILE A 106 -6.81 -10.54 32.73
C ILE A 106 -7.18 -10.58 31.25
N GLN A 107 -6.94 -11.71 30.57
CA GLN A 107 -7.29 -11.87 29.16
C GLN A 107 -8.80 -11.76 28.92
N ALA A 108 -9.61 -12.37 29.79
CA ALA A 108 -11.07 -12.28 29.69
C ALA A 108 -11.58 -10.84 29.86
N VAL A 109 -11.03 -10.08 30.82
CA VAL A 109 -11.39 -8.66 31.05
C VAL A 109 -10.99 -7.80 29.85
N LEU A 110 -9.75 -7.92 29.37
CA LEU A 110 -9.23 -7.05 28.31
C LEU A 110 -9.71 -7.44 26.91
N LEU A 111 -10.26 -8.65 26.74
CA LEU A 111 -10.94 -9.05 25.50
C LEU A 111 -12.15 -8.14 25.22
N ASP A 112 -12.94 -7.83 26.25
CA ASP A 112 -14.16 -7.03 26.12
C ASP A 112 -13.97 -5.55 26.52
N ARG A 113 -13.01 -5.25 27.41
CA ARG A 113 -12.77 -3.91 27.98
C ARG A 113 -11.27 -3.51 27.95
N PRO A 114 -10.64 -3.39 26.77
CA PRO A 114 -9.19 -3.14 26.65
C PRO A 114 -8.75 -1.82 27.30
N LYS A 115 -9.63 -0.81 27.34
CA LYS A 115 -9.38 0.51 27.96
C LYS A 115 -9.00 0.45 29.44
N ILE A 116 -9.35 -0.62 30.15
CA ILE A 116 -8.99 -0.78 31.57
C ILE A 116 -7.48 -0.77 31.76
N ALA A 117 -6.72 -1.42 30.86
CA ALA A 117 -5.25 -1.46 30.96
C ALA A 117 -4.61 -0.07 30.77
N THR A 118 -5.27 0.83 30.06
CA THR A 118 -4.75 2.15 29.68
C THR A 118 -5.32 3.30 30.49
N ALA A 119 -6.29 3.02 31.38
CA ALA A 119 -6.94 4.04 32.21
C ALA A 119 -5.92 4.81 33.07
N ASN A 120 -4.89 4.12 33.56
CA ASN A 120 -3.82 4.71 34.38
C ASN A 120 -2.43 4.13 34.06
N LEU A 121 -1.90 4.41 32.86
CA LEU A 121 -0.57 3.96 32.45
C LEU A 121 0.56 4.51 33.35
N GLY A 122 0.39 5.71 33.91
CA GLY A 122 1.37 6.33 34.81
C GLY A 122 1.63 5.47 36.05
N LYS A 123 0.54 5.02 36.71
CA LYS A 123 0.60 4.09 37.85
C LYS A 123 1.38 2.82 37.52
N TYR A 124 1.11 2.19 36.37
CA TYR A 124 1.79 0.95 36.02
C TYR A 124 3.24 1.15 35.61
N LEU A 125 3.57 2.30 35.01
CA LEU A 125 4.96 2.66 34.73
C LEU A 125 5.75 2.85 36.03
N GLU A 126 5.17 3.48 37.04
CA GLU A 126 5.76 3.60 38.39
C GLU A 126 5.93 2.24 39.06
N LEU A 127 4.93 1.37 38.98
CA LEU A 127 5.00 -0.01 39.47
C LEU A 127 6.10 -0.82 38.77
N LEU A 128 6.29 -0.62 37.46
CA LEU A 128 7.39 -1.25 36.73
C LEU A 128 8.74 -0.73 37.22
N ARG A 129 8.88 0.59 37.38
CA ARG A 129 10.12 1.23 37.88
C ARG A 129 10.48 0.74 39.29
N SER A 130 9.50 0.58 40.18
CA SER A 130 9.76 0.06 41.54
C SER A 130 10.26 -1.40 41.55
N HIS A 131 10.04 -2.13 40.46
CA HIS A 131 10.49 -3.50 40.27
C HIS A 131 11.59 -3.66 39.21
N GLN A 132 12.24 -2.59 38.77
CA GLN A 132 13.20 -2.63 37.64
C GLN A 132 14.32 -3.67 37.80
N ASN A 133 14.75 -3.95 39.03
CA ASN A 133 15.77 -4.96 39.36
C ASN A 133 15.24 -6.40 39.43
N ARG A 134 13.94 -6.63 39.19
CA ARG A 134 13.28 -7.94 39.19
C ARG A 134 12.62 -8.19 37.82
N PRO A 135 13.38 -8.67 36.80
CA PRO A 135 12.87 -8.80 35.43
C PRO A 135 11.58 -9.62 35.31
N ALA A 136 11.41 -10.68 36.10
CA ALA A 136 10.19 -11.49 36.06
C ALA A 136 8.92 -10.71 36.44
N LYS A 137 9.01 -9.81 37.42
CA LYS A 137 7.90 -8.92 37.81
C LYS A 137 7.60 -7.91 36.71
N CYS A 138 8.62 -7.25 36.18
CA CYS A 138 8.47 -6.32 35.07
C CYS A 138 7.83 -6.98 33.84
N LEU A 139 8.30 -8.15 33.43
CA LEU A 139 7.74 -8.90 32.32
C LEU A 139 6.28 -9.32 32.56
N THR A 140 5.90 -9.61 33.81
CA THR A 140 4.51 -9.91 34.17
C THR A 140 3.61 -8.68 34.03
N ILE A 141 4.09 -7.50 34.43
CA ILE A 141 3.37 -6.22 34.24
C ILE A 141 3.22 -5.92 32.74
N LEU A 142 4.31 -6.02 31.98
CA LEU A 142 4.31 -5.79 30.53
C LEU A 142 3.35 -6.75 29.81
N TRP A 143 3.34 -8.02 30.21
CA TRP A 143 2.43 -9.02 29.67
C TRP A 143 0.96 -8.72 29.97
N ALA A 144 0.65 -8.33 31.21
CA ALA A 144 -0.72 -8.04 31.63
C ALA A 144 -1.29 -6.84 30.86
N LEU A 145 -0.54 -5.74 30.76
CA LEU A 145 -0.97 -4.54 30.04
C LEU A 145 -1.04 -4.78 28.53
N GLY A 146 -0.09 -5.55 27.99
CA GLY A 146 0.00 -5.83 26.57
C GLY A 146 -1.27 -6.49 26.00
N GLN A 147 -2.02 -7.24 26.81
CA GLN A 147 -3.23 -7.93 26.35
C GLN A 147 -4.27 -7.00 25.69
N ALA A 148 -4.36 -5.74 26.14
CA ALA A 148 -5.28 -4.76 25.55
C ALA A 148 -5.03 -4.52 24.04
N GLY A 149 -3.78 -4.65 23.61
CA GLY A 149 -3.41 -4.43 22.21
C GLY A 149 -3.86 -5.52 21.25
N PHE A 150 -4.14 -6.74 21.71
CA PHE A 150 -4.53 -7.83 20.81
C PHE A 150 -5.97 -7.71 20.32
N THR A 151 -6.81 -6.90 20.98
CA THR A 151 -8.17 -6.58 20.54
C THR A 151 -8.31 -5.17 19.99
N ASP A 152 -7.52 -4.22 20.49
CA ASP A 152 -7.58 -2.81 20.09
C ASP A 152 -6.18 -2.24 19.81
N LEU A 153 -5.91 -1.89 18.54
CA LEU A 153 -4.63 -1.30 18.13
C LEU A 153 -4.31 -0.01 18.89
N ALA A 154 -5.29 0.86 19.13
CA ALA A 154 -5.05 2.15 19.76
C ALA A 154 -4.64 1.94 21.22
N GLU A 155 -5.32 1.06 21.95
CA GLU A 155 -4.93 0.72 23.33
C GLU A 155 -3.56 0.03 23.37
N GLY A 156 -3.27 -0.88 22.44
CA GLY A 156 -1.95 -1.50 22.32
C GLY A 156 -0.83 -0.50 22.07
N LEU A 157 -1.05 0.49 21.20
CA LEU A 157 -0.08 1.57 20.96
C LEU A 157 0.08 2.45 22.20
N ARG A 158 -1.00 2.77 22.93
CA ARG A 158 -0.88 3.53 24.19
C ARG A 158 -0.05 2.79 25.23
N VAL A 159 -0.29 1.48 25.42
CA VAL A 159 0.52 0.65 26.32
C VAL A 159 1.98 0.64 25.86
N TRP A 160 2.22 0.44 24.57
CA TRP A 160 3.58 0.36 24.06
C TRP A 160 4.33 1.68 24.22
N LEU A 161 3.73 2.81 23.84
CA LEU A 161 4.33 4.14 23.98
C LEU A 161 4.50 4.55 25.45
N GLY A 162 3.50 4.29 26.28
CA GLY A 162 3.48 4.73 27.68
C GLY A 162 4.32 3.88 28.62
N VAL A 163 4.52 2.59 28.32
CA VAL A 163 5.16 1.64 29.25
C VAL A 163 6.32 0.87 28.63
N MET A 164 6.22 0.44 27.37
CA MET A 164 7.26 -0.41 26.75
C MET A 164 8.41 0.40 26.11
N LEU A 165 8.11 1.54 25.48
CA LEU A 165 9.11 2.43 24.90
C LEU A 165 10.09 2.99 25.96
N PRO A 166 9.66 3.45 27.15
CA PRO A 166 10.57 3.89 28.20
C PRO A 166 11.57 2.82 28.68
N VAL A 167 11.23 1.54 28.54
CA VAL A 167 12.07 0.42 28.97
C VAL A 167 12.86 -0.23 27.84
N LEU A 168 12.78 0.33 26.63
CA LEU A 168 13.46 -0.21 25.45
C LEU A 168 14.99 -0.23 25.61
N GLY A 169 15.54 0.64 26.48
CA GLY A 169 16.95 0.63 26.84
C GLY A 169 17.36 -0.37 27.94
N ILE A 170 16.43 -1.12 28.52
CA ILE A 170 16.70 -2.09 29.57
C ILE A 170 16.85 -3.47 28.93
N LYS A 171 18.08 -4.00 28.91
CA LYS A 171 18.42 -5.27 28.20
C LYS A 171 17.52 -6.46 28.57
N ALA A 172 17.06 -6.55 29.81
CA ALA A 172 16.20 -7.65 30.25
C ALA A 172 14.74 -7.53 29.77
N LEU A 173 14.30 -6.34 29.35
CA LEU A 173 12.91 -6.04 28.97
C LEU A 173 12.75 -5.71 27.49
N SER A 174 13.81 -5.18 26.85
CA SER A 174 13.79 -4.78 25.45
C SER A 174 13.40 -5.90 24.47
N PRO A 175 13.77 -7.20 24.66
CA PRO A 175 13.30 -8.26 23.77
C PRO A 175 11.76 -8.37 23.78
N TYR A 176 11.14 -8.25 24.96
CA TYR A 176 9.69 -8.33 25.08
C TYR A 176 9.01 -7.12 24.44
N ALA A 177 9.53 -5.90 24.66
CA ALA A 177 8.97 -4.68 24.09
C ALA A 177 8.97 -4.68 22.55
N VAL A 178 10.05 -5.17 21.92
CA VAL A 178 10.14 -5.27 20.45
C VAL A 178 9.25 -6.40 19.93
N ALA A 179 9.28 -7.59 20.56
CA ALA A 179 8.44 -8.71 20.15
C ALA A 179 6.94 -8.42 20.29
N TYR A 180 6.55 -7.69 21.33
CA TYR A 180 5.18 -7.23 21.51
C TYR A 180 4.75 -6.31 20.36
N LEU A 181 5.58 -5.34 19.97
CA LEU A 181 5.27 -4.42 18.88
C LEU A 181 5.08 -5.16 17.56
N ASP A 182 5.95 -6.13 17.27
CA ASP A 182 5.84 -6.99 16.08
C ASP A 182 4.48 -7.71 16.06
N ARG A 183 4.13 -8.39 17.16
CA ARG A 183 2.83 -9.08 17.30
C ARG A 183 1.65 -8.13 17.19
N LEU A 184 1.70 -6.97 17.83
CA LEU A 184 0.66 -5.95 17.77
C LEU A 184 0.40 -5.53 16.32
N LEU A 185 1.46 -5.18 15.59
CA LEU A 185 1.34 -4.77 14.19
C LEU A 185 0.88 -5.93 13.30
N MET A 186 1.34 -7.16 13.55
CA MET A 186 0.90 -8.35 12.80
C MET A 186 -0.60 -8.61 12.97
N MET A 187 -1.13 -8.48 14.19
CA MET A 187 -2.56 -8.67 14.48
C MET A 187 -3.46 -7.58 13.89
N HIS A 188 -2.91 -6.38 13.70
CA HIS A 188 -3.63 -5.23 13.15
C HIS A 188 -3.04 -4.80 11.80
N PRO A 189 -3.39 -5.48 10.69
CA PRO A 189 -2.91 -5.09 9.36
C PRO A 189 -3.42 -3.70 8.95
N ASN A 190 -4.63 -3.34 9.36
CA ASN A 190 -5.20 -2.02 9.13
C ASN A 190 -4.77 -1.05 10.24
N LEU A 191 -3.87 -0.12 9.89
CA LEU A 191 -3.26 0.83 10.83
C LEU A 191 -4.09 2.08 11.10
N THR A 192 -5.23 2.27 10.42
CA THR A 192 -6.01 3.52 10.46
C THR A 192 -6.44 3.91 11.87
N LYS A 193 -6.81 2.93 12.71
CA LYS A 193 -7.19 3.16 14.13
C LYS A 193 -6.04 3.67 15.00
N GLY A 194 -4.80 3.50 14.57
CA GLY A 194 -3.60 3.99 15.27
C GLY A 194 -3.11 5.36 14.79
N PHE A 195 -3.73 5.95 13.76
CA PHE A 195 -3.28 7.23 13.22
C PHE A 195 -3.41 8.36 14.25
N GLY A 196 -2.36 9.19 14.34
CA GLY A 196 -2.28 10.29 15.31
C GLY A 196 -1.89 9.86 16.73
N MET A 197 -1.70 8.56 16.98
CA MET A 197 -1.24 8.08 18.30
C MET A 197 0.27 8.26 18.50
N ILE A 198 1.07 8.20 17.43
CA ILE A 198 2.52 8.41 17.49
C ILE A 198 2.84 9.84 17.05
N GLY A 199 3.00 10.75 18.01
CA GLY A 199 3.41 12.12 17.74
C GLY A 199 4.92 12.26 17.47
N PRO A 200 5.40 13.44 17.05
CA PRO A 200 6.84 13.69 16.85
C PRO A 200 7.69 13.32 18.09
N LYS A 201 7.20 13.67 19.29
CA LYS A 201 7.89 13.40 20.57
C LYS A 201 8.21 11.92 20.78
N ASP A 202 7.35 11.03 20.29
CA ASP A 202 7.49 9.58 20.45
C ASP A 202 8.15 8.96 19.23
N PHE A 203 7.87 9.48 18.03
CA PHE A 203 8.41 8.98 16.77
C PHE A 203 9.93 9.10 16.65
N PHE A 204 10.50 10.24 17.05
CA PHE A 204 11.94 10.46 16.87
C PHE A 204 12.83 9.60 17.76
N PRO A 205 12.51 9.34 19.05
CA PRO A 205 13.18 8.30 19.82
C PRO A 205 13.20 6.93 19.11
N LEU A 206 12.12 6.55 18.41
CA LEU A 206 12.06 5.28 17.66
C LEU A 206 12.99 5.27 16.47
N LEU A 207 13.03 6.38 15.72
CA LEU A 207 14.00 6.58 14.65
C LEU A 207 15.43 6.43 15.19
N ASP A 208 15.73 7.09 16.31
CA ASP A 208 17.06 7.07 16.93
C ASP A 208 17.42 5.63 17.36
N PHE A 209 16.51 4.89 18.01
CA PHE A 209 16.73 3.46 18.35
C PHE A 209 16.90 2.57 17.11
N ALA A 210 16.16 2.80 16.04
CA ALA A 210 16.22 1.97 14.84
C ALA A 210 17.49 2.20 14.00
N PHE A 211 18.05 3.41 13.98
CA PHE A 211 19.11 3.77 13.03
C PHE A 211 20.42 4.26 13.65
N MET A 212 20.43 4.76 14.88
CA MET A 212 21.68 5.18 15.52
C MET A 212 22.47 3.99 16.06
N PRO A 213 23.78 3.88 15.78
CA PRO A 213 24.63 2.85 16.36
C PRO A 213 24.85 3.12 17.86
N ASN A 214 25.38 2.11 18.56
CA ASN A 214 25.79 2.21 19.97
C ASN A 214 24.67 2.65 20.94
N ASN A 215 23.42 2.39 20.60
CA ASN A 215 22.32 2.51 21.55
C ASN A 215 22.26 1.26 22.44
N SER A 216 21.31 1.25 23.38
CA SER A 216 21.16 0.20 24.38
C SER A 216 20.55 -1.12 23.87
N LEU A 217 20.08 -1.17 22.62
CA LEU A 217 19.58 -2.39 21.99
C LEU A 217 20.73 -3.26 21.48
N SER A 218 20.51 -4.58 21.50
CA SER A 218 21.40 -5.49 20.77
C SER A 218 21.26 -5.29 19.25
N PRO A 219 22.29 -5.61 18.45
CA PRO A 219 22.21 -5.49 16.99
C PRO A 219 21.03 -6.25 16.37
N SER A 220 20.69 -7.43 16.92
CA SER A 220 19.55 -8.24 16.48
C SER A 220 18.21 -7.56 16.73
N LEU A 221 18.00 -6.99 17.92
CA LEU A 221 16.77 -6.27 18.28
C LEU A 221 16.65 -4.96 17.50
N GLN A 222 17.76 -4.26 17.27
CA GLN A 222 17.78 -3.06 16.46
C GLN A 222 17.35 -3.36 15.02
N GLU A 223 17.84 -4.46 14.43
CA GLU A 223 17.42 -4.90 13.10
C GLU A 223 15.93 -5.28 13.06
N GLN A 224 15.41 -5.94 14.08
CA GLN A 224 13.97 -6.20 14.19
C GLN A 224 13.15 -4.91 14.25
N LEU A 225 13.54 -3.94 15.09
CA LEU A 225 12.88 -2.65 15.17
C LEU A 225 12.93 -1.89 13.83
N ARG A 226 14.05 -1.97 13.11
CA ARG A 226 14.21 -1.37 11.78
C ARG A 226 13.26 -1.98 10.75
N ARG A 227 12.93 -3.27 10.83
CA ARG A 227 11.91 -3.91 9.99
C ARG A 227 10.49 -3.44 10.30
N LEU A 228 10.22 -3.11 11.57
CA LEU A 228 8.92 -2.58 12.00
C LEU A 228 8.76 -1.09 11.68
N TYR A 229 9.87 -0.35 11.61
CA TYR A 229 9.90 1.10 11.44
C TYR A 229 9.04 1.65 10.29
N PRO A 230 8.98 1.06 9.08
CA PRO A 230 8.12 1.57 8.01
C PRO A 230 6.63 1.65 8.42
N ARG A 231 6.15 0.67 9.19
CA ARG A 231 4.76 0.67 9.70
C ARG A 231 4.58 1.71 10.81
N LEU A 232 5.58 1.91 11.67
CA LEU A 232 5.60 2.96 12.69
C LEU A 232 5.59 4.36 12.06
N LYS A 233 6.32 4.55 10.95
CA LYS A 233 6.32 5.78 10.16
C LYS A 233 4.93 6.06 9.59
N VAL A 234 4.25 5.06 9.02
CA VAL A 234 2.86 5.22 8.54
C VAL A 234 1.93 5.64 9.68
N LEU A 235 2.04 5.01 10.87
CA LEU A 235 1.25 5.37 12.04
C LEU A 235 1.51 6.80 12.52
N ALA A 236 2.77 7.24 12.50
CA ALA A 236 3.17 8.56 12.95
C ALA A 236 2.73 9.67 11.99
N LEU A 237 2.97 9.51 10.69
CA LEU A 237 2.59 10.52 9.69
C LEU A 237 1.06 10.57 9.48
N GLY A 238 0.37 9.47 9.78
CA GLY A 238 -1.07 9.44 10.04
C GLY A 238 -1.96 9.64 8.80
N ALA A 239 -3.20 10.08 9.07
CA ALA A 239 -4.27 10.14 8.08
C ALA A 239 -4.18 11.33 7.10
N ARG A 240 -3.52 12.43 7.50
CA ARG A 240 -3.46 13.71 6.77
C ARG A 240 -2.03 14.21 6.62
N PRO A 241 -1.12 13.44 5.99
CA PRO A 241 0.28 13.83 5.83
C PRO A 241 0.44 15.19 5.11
N GLU A 242 -0.49 15.55 4.23
CA GLU A 242 -0.53 16.83 3.52
C GLU A 242 -0.67 18.07 4.42
N ALA A 243 -1.10 17.89 5.67
CA ALA A 243 -1.34 18.98 6.62
C ALA A 243 -0.48 18.89 7.90
N THR A 244 0.34 17.85 8.06
CA THR A 244 1.06 17.60 9.33
C THR A 244 2.56 17.39 9.15
N LEU A 245 3.06 17.03 7.96
CA LEU A 245 4.46 16.69 7.76
C LEU A 245 5.41 17.85 8.02
N HIS A 246 4.98 19.09 7.83
CA HIS A 246 5.77 20.27 8.20
C HIS A 246 6.12 20.32 9.70
N THR A 247 5.35 19.65 10.58
CA THR A 247 5.65 19.56 12.01
C THR A 247 6.77 18.57 12.34
N TYR A 248 7.00 17.58 11.47
CA TYR A 248 8.09 16.60 11.61
C TYR A 248 9.39 17.10 10.96
N PHE A 249 9.27 17.92 9.91
CA PHE A 249 10.39 18.44 9.15
C PHE A 249 11.53 19.03 10.01
N PRO A 250 11.29 19.90 11.02
CA PRO A 250 12.36 20.46 11.85
C PRO A 250 13.21 19.40 12.53
N SER A 251 12.57 18.35 13.06
CA SER A 251 13.24 17.29 13.82
C SER A 251 13.96 16.29 12.92
N PHE A 252 13.51 16.10 11.67
CA PHE A 252 14.29 15.39 10.66
C PHE A 252 15.52 16.20 10.25
N LEU A 253 15.35 17.50 9.97
CA LEU A 253 16.43 18.40 9.55
C LEU A 253 17.50 18.49 10.62
N SER A 254 17.12 18.73 11.88
CA SER A 254 18.09 18.87 12.98
C SER A 254 18.93 17.60 13.21
N ARG A 255 18.37 16.43 12.88
CA ARG A 255 19.04 15.13 13.00
C ARG A 255 19.95 14.78 11.84
N ALA A 256 19.84 15.42 10.68
CA ALA A 256 20.60 15.08 9.48
C ALA A 256 22.03 15.62 9.53
N THR A 257 22.79 15.27 10.56
CA THR A 257 24.17 15.74 10.73
C THR A 257 25.12 15.07 9.72
N PRO A 258 26.24 15.71 9.36
CA PRO A 258 27.26 15.10 8.49
C PRO A 258 27.85 13.80 9.06
N SER A 259 27.82 13.61 10.38
CA SER A 259 28.28 12.41 11.07
C SER A 259 27.25 11.27 11.12
N CYS A 260 26.04 11.47 10.59
CA CYS A 260 25.01 10.44 10.60
C CYS A 260 25.44 9.16 9.86
N PRO A 261 25.12 7.97 10.41
CA PRO A 261 25.28 6.71 9.71
C PRO A 261 24.57 6.71 8.34
N PRO A 262 25.11 6.01 7.32
CA PRO A 262 24.54 6.01 5.97
C PRO A 262 23.05 5.65 5.90
N ALA A 263 22.64 4.63 6.66
CA ALA A 263 21.24 4.19 6.72
C ALA A 263 20.31 5.26 7.31
N MET A 264 20.74 5.92 8.39
CA MET A 264 19.99 7.02 9.01
C MET A 264 19.91 8.22 8.06
N ARG A 265 21.03 8.61 7.46
CA ARG A 265 21.08 9.72 6.51
C ARG A 265 20.12 9.51 5.36
N LYS A 266 20.11 8.31 4.77
CA LYS A 266 19.19 7.92 3.70
C LYS A 266 17.73 8.07 4.14
N GLU A 267 17.37 7.57 5.32
CA GLU A 267 16.01 7.65 5.85
C GLU A 267 15.57 9.09 6.16
N LEU A 268 16.46 9.90 6.74
CA LEU A 268 16.20 11.32 7.04
C LEU A 268 15.97 12.13 5.76
N LEU A 269 16.85 11.97 4.76
CA LEU A 269 16.74 12.66 3.47
C LEU A 269 15.46 12.25 2.72
N ALA A 270 15.14 10.96 2.69
CA ALA A 270 13.91 10.46 2.09
C ALA A 270 12.66 11.03 2.81
N SER A 271 12.68 11.10 4.14
CA SER A 271 11.59 11.66 4.93
C SER A 271 11.43 13.17 4.73
N MET A 272 12.51 13.94 4.68
CA MET A 272 12.46 15.37 4.36
C MET A 272 11.95 15.62 2.94
N SER A 273 12.40 14.82 1.96
CA SER A 273 11.91 14.89 0.59
C SER A 273 10.41 14.57 0.50
N GLN A 274 9.94 13.58 1.28
CA GLN A 274 8.51 13.29 1.42
C GLN A 274 7.73 14.48 2.01
N CYS A 275 8.24 15.11 3.06
CA CYS A 275 7.63 16.31 3.66
C CYS A 275 7.47 17.43 2.62
N LEU A 276 8.53 17.73 1.88
CA LEU A 276 8.51 18.75 0.81
C LEU A 276 7.56 18.40 -0.34
N SER A 277 7.41 17.11 -0.63
CA SER A 277 6.60 16.64 -1.75
C SER A 277 5.10 16.62 -1.45
N VAL A 278 4.73 16.35 -0.20
CA VAL A 278 3.35 16.10 0.23
C VAL A 278 2.73 17.30 0.93
N ASP A 279 3.48 17.98 1.81
CA ASP A 279 3.00 19.12 2.59
C ASP A 279 3.67 20.43 2.14
N PRO A 280 2.91 21.35 1.51
CA PRO A 280 3.47 22.60 0.98
C PRO A 280 4.06 23.52 2.06
N LEU A 281 3.60 23.42 3.32
CA LEU A 281 4.12 24.22 4.43
C LEU A 281 5.55 23.82 4.82
N SER A 282 6.00 22.62 4.42
CA SER A 282 7.37 22.16 4.68
C SER A 282 8.42 23.07 4.06
N PHE A 283 8.16 23.65 2.88
CA PHE A 283 9.08 24.62 2.25
C PHE A 283 9.18 25.94 3.03
N SER A 284 8.08 26.43 3.62
CA SER A 284 8.14 27.61 4.50
C SER A 284 8.93 27.33 5.78
N VAL A 285 8.69 26.18 6.41
CA VAL A 285 9.42 25.78 7.62
C VAL A 285 10.91 25.62 7.32
N TRP A 286 11.26 25.00 6.19
CA TRP A 286 12.67 24.90 5.78
C TRP A 286 13.33 26.26 5.60
N ARG A 287 12.63 27.22 4.97
CA ARG A 287 13.14 28.59 4.81
C ARG A 287 13.44 29.29 6.13
N GLN A 288 12.57 29.12 7.13
CA GLN A 288 12.76 29.69 8.47
C GLN A 288 13.94 29.06 9.22
N LEU A 289 14.24 27.78 8.95
CA LEU A 289 15.27 27.00 9.63
C LEU A 289 16.63 27.05 8.93
N TYR A 290 16.67 27.51 7.68
CA TYR A 290 17.84 27.42 6.80
C TYR A 290 19.13 27.96 7.43
N THR A 291 19.08 29.19 7.96
CA THR A 291 20.26 29.86 8.54
C THR A 291 20.81 29.17 9.79
N LYS A 292 19.97 28.39 10.50
CA LYS A 292 20.35 27.62 11.70
C LYS A 292 20.85 26.21 11.38
N HIS A 293 20.59 25.73 10.16
CA HIS A 293 20.84 24.35 9.74
C HIS A 293 21.48 24.27 8.35
N LEU A 294 22.53 25.07 8.11
CA LEU A 294 23.20 25.15 6.81
C LEU A 294 23.83 23.81 6.41
N ALA A 295 24.61 23.19 7.30
CA ALA A 295 25.21 21.88 7.06
C ALA A 295 24.17 20.82 6.66
N GLN A 296 23.05 20.74 7.38
CA GLN A 296 21.97 19.78 7.10
C GLN A 296 21.19 20.15 5.84
N SER A 297 20.99 21.44 5.58
CA SER A 297 20.35 21.93 4.36
C SER A 297 21.20 21.63 3.12
N SER A 298 22.52 21.69 3.22
CA SER A 298 23.44 21.32 2.13
C SER A 298 23.23 19.85 1.71
N LEU A 299 23.06 18.94 2.67
CA LEU A 299 22.80 17.52 2.40
C LEU A 299 21.45 17.32 1.72
N LEU A 300 20.42 18.04 2.16
CA LEU A 300 19.09 17.99 1.55
C LEU A 300 19.09 18.56 0.13
N LEU A 301 19.76 19.69 -0.10
CA LEU A 301 19.88 20.30 -1.44
C LEU A 301 20.58 19.35 -2.43
N ASN A 302 21.67 18.70 -2.00
CA ASN A 302 22.37 17.72 -2.82
C ASN A 302 21.49 16.49 -3.10
N HIS A 303 20.74 16.00 -2.12
CA HIS A 303 19.79 14.91 -2.34
C HIS A 303 18.67 15.27 -3.33
N LEU A 304 18.16 16.50 -3.27
CA LEU A 304 17.16 17.00 -4.23
C LEU A 304 17.74 17.20 -5.63
N LEU A 305 19.04 17.53 -5.74
CA LEU A 305 19.77 17.60 -7.01
C LEU A 305 19.89 16.24 -7.69
N GLU A 306 20.22 15.21 -6.92
CA GLU A 306 20.33 13.82 -7.38
C GLU A 306 18.96 13.27 -7.81
N SER A 307 17.89 13.62 -7.08
CA SER A 307 16.52 13.16 -7.35
C SER A 307 15.68 14.10 -8.23
N TRP A 308 16.30 15.11 -8.85
CA TRP A 308 15.63 16.17 -9.61
C TRP A 308 14.66 15.63 -10.68
N ASP A 309 15.09 14.63 -11.44
CA ASP A 309 14.35 14.09 -12.58
C ASP A 309 13.07 13.36 -12.16
N ASN A 310 13.00 12.91 -10.90
CA ASN A 310 11.85 12.18 -10.34
C ASN A 310 10.82 13.12 -9.67
N GLY A 311 11.16 14.40 -9.45
CA GLY A 311 10.30 15.36 -8.77
C GLY A 311 9.09 15.84 -9.58
N SER A 312 7.94 16.04 -8.93
CA SER A 312 6.74 16.60 -9.59
C SER A 312 6.94 18.07 -9.98
N ARG A 313 6.20 18.54 -11.01
CA ARG A 313 6.29 19.92 -11.48
C ARG A 313 6.01 20.95 -10.38
N LYS A 314 5.03 20.66 -9.50
CA LYS A 314 4.66 21.53 -8.37
C LYS A 314 5.81 21.64 -7.37
N VAL A 315 6.43 20.51 -7.00
CA VAL A 315 7.57 20.49 -6.09
C VAL A 315 8.77 21.23 -6.67
N ARG A 316 9.03 21.06 -7.98
CA ARG A 316 10.09 21.81 -8.68
C ARG A 316 9.87 23.32 -8.65
N GLN A 317 8.62 23.79 -8.80
CA GLN A 317 8.28 25.21 -8.69
C GLN A 317 8.52 25.75 -7.27
N SER A 318 8.02 25.06 -6.24
CA SER A 318 8.24 25.46 -4.85
C SER A 318 9.73 25.41 -4.45
N LEU A 319 10.47 24.43 -4.98
CA LEU A 319 11.92 24.35 -4.79
C LEU A 319 12.64 25.51 -5.49
N GLN A 320 12.21 25.92 -6.68
CA GLN A 320 12.79 27.07 -7.38
C GLN A 320 12.68 28.37 -6.58
N GLU A 321 11.50 28.64 -6.01
CA GLU A 321 11.28 29.80 -5.13
C GLU A 321 12.17 29.73 -3.89
N THR A 322 12.25 28.55 -3.28
CA THR A 322 13.07 28.32 -2.07
C THR A 322 14.55 28.49 -2.35
N VAL A 323 15.07 27.93 -3.44
CA VAL A 323 16.48 28.05 -3.84
C VAL A 323 16.86 29.49 -4.19
N ARG A 324 15.96 30.26 -4.81
CA ARG A 324 16.18 31.69 -5.03
C ARG A 324 16.30 32.45 -3.72
N SER A 325 15.43 32.15 -2.75
CA SER A 325 15.51 32.72 -1.40
C SER A 325 16.84 32.37 -0.74
N PHE A 326 17.26 31.11 -0.79
CA PHE A 326 18.53 30.65 -0.21
C PHE A 326 19.74 31.30 -0.84
N LYS A 327 19.71 31.52 -2.17
CA LYS A 327 20.80 32.21 -2.85
C LYS A 327 21.01 33.63 -2.30
N VAL A 328 19.94 34.41 -2.15
CA VAL A 328 20.02 35.76 -1.56
C VAL A 328 20.54 35.69 -0.13
N THR A 329 20.02 34.75 0.68
CA THR A 329 20.49 34.56 2.06
C THR A 329 21.97 34.15 2.11
N ASN A 330 22.45 33.32 1.19
CA ASN A 330 23.87 32.91 1.13
C ASN A 330 24.78 34.07 0.77
N GLU A 331 24.37 34.92 -0.18
CA GLU A 331 25.11 36.15 -0.54
C GLU A 331 25.21 37.09 0.67
N GLU A 332 24.13 37.27 1.43
CA GLU A 332 24.14 38.06 2.67
C GLU A 332 25.02 37.45 3.77
N LEU A 333 24.98 36.13 3.94
CA LEU A 333 25.79 35.43 4.95
C LEU A 333 27.28 35.45 4.59
N ALA A 334 27.62 35.25 3.32
CA ALA A 334 29.00 35.34 2.82
C ALA A 334 29.60 36.73 3.03
N ALA A 335 28.78 37.80 2.97
CA ALA A 335 29.21 39.16 3.23
C ALA A 335 29.49 39.45 4.74
N ARG A 336 29.01 38.62 5.67
CA ARG A 336 29.10 38.84 7.13
C ARG A 336 30.35 38.24 7.79
N GLY A 337 31.27 37.63 7.03
CA GLY A 337 32.56 37.13 7.52
C GLY A 337 32.56 35.65 7.99
N PRO A 338 33.66 35.18 8.62
CA PRO A 338 34.13 33.78 8.57
C PRO A 338 33.28 32.72 9.33
N GLY A 339 32.15 33.08 9.92
CA GLY A 339 31.25 32.13 10.57
C GLY A 339 30.48 31.30 9.53
N SER A 340 30.76 29.99 9.45
CA SER A 340 30.07 29.03 8.56
C SER A 340 30.36 29.17 7.05
N GLU A 341 31.48 29.76 6.64
CA GLU A 341 31.86 29.91 5.22
C GLU A 341 31.76 28.61 4.42
N GLN A 342 32.22 27.49 4.98
CA GLN A 342 32.20 26.20 4.30
C GLN A 342 30.78 25.68 4.03
N ASP A 343 29.88 25.80 5.02
CA ASP A 343 28.50 25.34 4.89
C ASP A 343 27.68 26.25 3.96
N VAL A 344 27.92 27.57 4.04
CA VAL A 344 27.33 28.57 3.13
C VAL A 344 27.77 28.29 1.69
N ALA A 345 29.08 28.07 1.47
CA ALA A 345 29.62 27.77 0.15
C ALA A 345 29.06 26.46 -0.43
N ALA A 346 28.93 25.42 0.39
CA ALA A 346 28.33 24.16 -0.03
C ALA A 346 26.86 24.32 -0.45
N CYS A 347 26.07 25.09 0.31
CA CYS A 347 24.68 25.37 -0.05
C CYS A 347 24.58 26.25 -1.30
N ASP A 348 25.42 27.27 -1.43
CA ASP A 348 25.44 28.16 -2.60
C ASP A 348 25.79 27.40 -3.89
N ALA A 349 26.79 26.52 -3.84
CA ALA A 349 27.13 25.63 -4.95
C ALA A 349 25.94 24.77 -5.38
N ALA A 350 25.27 24.11 -4.42
CA ALA A 350 24.09 23.29 -4.71
C ALA A 350 22.93 24.13 -5.30
N CYS A 351 22.69 25.33 -4.76
CA CYS A 351 21.68 26.25 -5.27
C CYS A 351 21.95 26.69 -6.72
N LYS A 352 23.21 26.99 -7.06
CA LYS A 352 23.62 27.35 -8.42
C LYS A 352 23.33 26.23 -9.42
N VAL A 353 23.69 24.99 -9.10
CA VAL A 353 23.43 23.82 -9.97
C VAL A 353 21.93 23.58 -10.14
N LEU A 354 21.13 23.70 -9.05
CA LEU A 354 19.67 23.55 -9.12
C LEU A 354 19.04 24.57 -10.08
N LEU A 355 19.44 25.84 -9.96
CA LEU A 355 18.94 26.92 -10.81
C LEU A 355 19.36 26.75 -12.28
N GLN A 356 20.54 26.19 -12.54
CA GLN A 356 20.97 25.85 -13.90
C GLN A 356 20.11 24.73 -14.49
N LYS A 357 19.89 23.62 -13.75
CA LYS A 357 19.00 22.54 -14.18
C LYS A 357 17.58 23.02 -14.45
N MET A 358 17.06 23.94 -13.64
CA MET A 358 15.73 24.54 -13.83
C MET A 358 15.60 25.39 -15.10
N LYS A 359 16.69 26.00 -15.58
CA LYS A 359 16.72 26.76 -16.83
C LYS A 359 16.84 25.85 -18.07
N GLY A 360 17.35 24.64 -17.91
CA GLY A 360 17.54 23.65 -18.97
C GLY A 360 16.27 22.91 -19.36
N GLY A 361 15.27 23.61 -19.90
CA GLY A 361 14.27 22.95 -20.74
C GLY A 361 14.94 22.53 -22.05
N GLY A 362 15.22 21.24 -22.22
CA GLY A 362 15.93 20.74 -23.39
C GLY A 362 15.29 21.19 -24.71
N ILE A 363 16.13 21.61 -25.66
CA ILE A 363 15.71 21.94 -27.04
C ILE A 363 15.08 20.67 -27.64
N PRO A 364 13.86 20.72 -28.21
CA PRO A 364 13.16 19.54 -28.70
C PRO A 364 13.70 19.12 -30.07
N TRP A 365 14.94 18.63 -30.10
CA TRP A 365 15.67 18.23 -31.31
C TRP A 365 14.88 17.25 -32.18
N SER A 366 14.13 16.32 -31.59
CA SER A 366 13.29 15.38 -32.33
C SER A 366 12.16 16.06 -33.10
N ARG A 367 11.54 17.11 -32.53
CA ARG A 367 10.49 17.90 -33.20
C ARG A 367 11.07 18.77 -34.32
N LEU A 368 12.24 19.38 -34.08
CA LEU A 368 12.94 20.16 -35.09
C LEU A 368 13.41 19.30 -36.27
N LEU A 369 13.92 18.09 -36.00
CA LEU A 369 14.31 17.12 -37.02
C LEU A 369 13.10 16.65 -37.85
N LEU A 370 11.96 16.36 -37.20
CA LEU A 370 10.73 15.98 -37.88
C LEU A 370 10.21 17.10 -38.79
N ILE A 371 10.21 18.35 -38.29
CA ILE A 371 9.81 19.52 -39.07
C ILE A 371 10.76 19.67 -40.28
N GLY A 372 12.07 19.55 -40.08
CA GLY A 372 13.06 19.60 -41.15
C GLY A 372 12.83 18.54 -42.24
N LEU A 373 12.49 17.30 -41.84
CA LEU A 373 12.18 16.22 -42.76
C LEU A 373 10.93 16.51 -43.59
N VAL A 374 9.85 17.01 -42.95
CA VAL A 374 8.60 17.36 -43.63
C VAL A 374 8.83 18.47 -44.66
N PHE A 375 9.62 19.50 -44.32
CA PHE A 375 9.98 20.55 -45.27
C PHE A 375 10.81 20.02 -46.44
N ALA A 376 11.77 19.13 -46.20
CA ALA A 376 12.58 18.53 -47.26
C ALA A 376 11.73 17.69 -48.22
N VAL A 377 10.84 16.84 -47.70
CA VAL A 377 9.91 16.03 -48.51
C VAL A 377 8.92 16.91 -49.28
N GLY A 378 8.38 17.95 -48.62
CA GLY A 378 7.48 18.92 -49.24
C GLY A 378 8.15 19.69 -50.38
N PHE A 379 9.40 20.11 -50.20
CA PHE A 379 10.20 20.76 -51.24
C PHE A 379 10.42 19.84 -52.44
N LEU A 380 10.80 18.58 -52.21
CA LEU A 380 10.98 17.59 -53.27
C LEU A 380 9.68 17.34 -54.05
N LEU A 381 8.55 17.21 -53.35
CA LEU A 381 7.24 17.02 -53.97
C LEU A 381 6.78 18.25 -54.77
N HIS A 382 7.04 19.45 -54.27
CA HIS A 382 6.74 20.68 -54.98
C HIS A 382 7.58 20.82 -56.26
N ASP A 383 8.90 20.57 -56.17
CA ASP A 383 9.84 20.66 -57.29
C ASP A 383 9.55 19.61 -58.39
N VAL A 384 9.11 18.41 -58.01
CA VAL A 384 8.67 17.39 -58.98
C VAL A 384 7.33 17.75 -59.63
N ARG A 385 6.40 18.34 -58.88
CA ARG A 385 5.12 18.82 -59.44
C ARG A 385 5.31 19.98 -60.41
N THR A 386 6.20 20.93 -60.11
CA THR A 386 6.44 22.09 -60.96
C THR A 386 7.15 21.74 -62.26
N HIS A 387 8.03 20.74 -62.26
CA HIS A 387 8.79 20.32 -63.44
C HIS A 387 8.18 19.13 -64.20
N GLY A 388 7.03 18.62 -63.77
CA GLY A 388 6.24 17.58 -64.45
C GLY A 388 6.87 16.19 -64.51
N SER A 389 8.15 16.03 -64.19
CA SER A 389 8.80 14.72 -64.06
C SER A 389 9.97 14.75 -63.10
N LEU A 390 10.23 13.60 -62.46
CA LEU A 390 11.37 13.39 -61.57
C LEU A 390 12.72 13.50 -62.29
N GLN A 391 12.76 13.43 -63.63
CA GLN A 391 13.99 13.59 -64.41
C GLN A 391 14.26 15.06 -64.77
N ALA A 392 13.23 15.90 -64.80
CA ALA A 392 13.33 17.32 -65.14
C ALA A 392 13.51 18.23 -63.90
N SER A 393 13.35 17.72 -62.68
CA SER A 393 13.40 18.52 -61.45
C SER A 393 14.83 18.92 -61.06
N THR A 394 14.96 20.10 -60.45
CA THR A 394 16.26 20.62 -60.00
C THR A 394 16.84 19.78 -58.87
N SER A 395 15.98 19.27 -57.99
CA SER A 395 16.33 18.36 -56.90
C SER A 395 16.91 17.04 -57.39
N ALA A 396 16.38 16.48 -58.47
CA ALA A 396 16.92 15.25 -59.06
C ALA A 396 18.28 15.45 -59.71
N ARG A 397 18.54 16.63 -60.29
CA ARG A 397 19.86 16.99 -60.82
C ARG A 397 20.90 17.10 -59.70
N VAL A 398 20.52 17.73 -58.58
CA VAL A 398 21.37 17.84 -57.38
C VAL A 398 21.61 16.46 -56.74
N LEU A 399 20.57 15.64 -56.58
CA LEU A 399 20.67 14.28 -56.04
C LEU A 399 21.51 13.33 -56.91
N ARG A 400 21.58 13.60 -58.23
CA ARG A 400 22.43 12.86 -59.17
C ARG A 400 23.88 13.32 -59.09
N SER A 401 24.12 14.63 -58.95
CA SER A 401 25.48 15.17 -58.74
C SER A 401 26.10 14.79 -57.41
N SER A 402 25.28 14.51 -56.38
CA SER A 402 25.74 14.13 -55.04
C SER A 402 25.93 12.61 -54.84
N GLY A 403 25.64 11.78 -55.86
CA GLY A 403 25.72 10.32 -55.76
C GLY A 403 24.65 9.67 -54.86
N ILE A 404 23.75 10.46 -54.27
CA ILE A 404 22.67 9.97 -53.40
C ILE A 404 21.65 9.17 -54.21
N LEU A 405 21.40 9.55 -55.47
CA LEU A 405 20.44 8.84 -56.31
C LEU A 405 20.86 7.39 -56.59
N SER A 406 22.14 7.15 -56.90
CA SER A 406 22.66 5.79 -57.14
C SER A 406 22.69 4.96 -55.86
N ALA A 407 23.06 5.56 -54.72
CA ALA A 407 22.97 4.91 -53.42
C ALA A 407 21.51 4.56 -53.05
N SER A 408 20.55 5.45 -53.35
CA SER A 408 19.12 5.21 -53.13
C SER A 408 18.57 4.10 -54.03
N GLN A 409 19.00 4.03 -55.30
CA GLN A 409 18.62 2.96 -56.22
C GLN A 409 19.19 1.61 -55.78
N GLN A 410 20.45 1.60 -55.32
CA GLN A 410 21.08 0.38 -54.81
C GLN A 410 20.43 -0.08 -53.49
N ALA A 411 20.06 0.86 -52.61
CA ALA A 411 19.30 0.58 -51.40
C ALA A 411 17.89 0.07 -51.73
N TRP A 412 17.22 0.66 -52.74
CA TRP A 412 15.92 0.21 -53.22
C TRP A 412 15.98 -1.20 -53.82
N HIS A 413 17.01 -1.50 -54.61
CA HIS A 413 17.22 -2.85 -55.13
C HIS A 413 17.45 -3.87 -54.00
N LYS A 414 18.28 -3.55 -53.00
CA LYS A 414 18.47 -4.43 -51.83
C LYS A 414 17.19 -4.60 -51.01
N ALA A 415 16.47 -3.51 -50.74
CA ALA A 415 15.20 -3.54 -50.02
C ALA A 415 14.15 -4.37 -50.77
N SER A 416 14.06 -4.19 -52.10
CA SER A 416 13.16 -4.97 -52.95
C SER A 416 13.51 -6.46 -52.95
N HIS A 417 14.80 -6.81 -53.03
CA HIS A 417 15.27 -8.19 -52.96
C HIS A 417 14.90 -8.86 -51.64
N TYR A 418 15.24 -8.24 -50.50
CA TYR A 418 14.89 -8.79 -49.19
C TYR A 418 13.39 -8.80 -48.92
N SER A 419 12.62 -7.84 -49.46
CA SER A 419 11.16 -7.85 -49.35
C SER A 419 10.53 -9.01 -50.15
N LEU A 420 11.07 -9.32 -51.33
CA LEU A 420 10.63 -10.44 -52.16
C LEU A 420 10.99 -11.78 -51.53
N GLU A 421 12.16 -11.86 -50.91
CA GLU A 421 12.62 -13.05 -50.18
C GLU A 421 11.81 -13.27 -48.90
N GLY A 422 11.49 -12.19 -48.16
CA GLY A 422 10.56 -12.20 -47.06
C GLY A 422 9.14 -12.62 -47.47
N TYR A 423 8.68 -12.19 -48.65
CA TYR A 423 7.39 -12.60 -49.20
C TYR A 423 7.35 -14.10 -49.53
N ARG A 424 8.40 -14.65 -50.16
CA ARG A 424 8.54 -16.09 -50.45
C ARG A 424 8.66 -16.93 -49.18
N TRP A 425 9.34 -16.42 -48.17
CA TRP A 425 9.40 -17.05 -46.85
C TRP A 425 8.04 -17.06 -46.15
N LEU A 426 7.28 -15.95 -46.23
CA LEU A 426 5.90 -15.89 -45.72
C LEU A 426 5.00 -16.89 -46.45
N GLU A 427 5.05 -16.94 -47.78
CA GLU A 427 4.27 -17.87 -48.61
C GLU A 427 4.52 -19.35 -48.25
N SER A 428 5.75 -19.71 -47.91
CA SER A 428 6.09 -21.10 -47.52
C SER A 428 5.84 -21.41 -46.04
N THR A 429 5.97 -20.44 -45.14
CA THR A 429 5.97 -20.69 -43.69
C THR A 429 4.60 -20.46 -43.04
N LEU A 430 3.81 -19.51 -43.55
CA LEU A 430 2.51 -19.17 -42.96
C LEU A 430 1.48 -20.32 -43.00
N PRO A 431 1.31 -21.07 -44.11
CA PRO A 431 0.36 -22.18 -44.16
C PRO A 431 0.72 -23.31 -43.18
N ALA A 432 2.02 -23.57 -43.00
CA ALA A 432 2.53 -24.53 -42.04
C ALA A 432 2.32 -24.08 -40.57
N CYS A 433 2.44 -22.78 -40.29
CA CYS A 433 2.12 -22.22 -38.98
C CYS A 433 0.62 -22.18 -38.68
N CYS A 434 -0.22 -21.85 -39.66
CA CYS A 434 -1.68 -21.79 -39.50
C CYS A 434 -2.28 -23.18 -39.28
N SER A 435 -1.87 -24.19 -40.05
CA SER A 435 -2.31 -25.59 -39.86
C SER A 435 -1.88 -26.16 -38.50
N ARG A 436 -0.64 -25.88 -38.08
CA ARG A 436 -0.12 -26.33 -36.77
C ARG A 436 -0.76 -25.55 -35.61
N GLY A 437 -1.06 -24.27 -35.80
CA GLY A 437 -1.79 -23.43 -34.86
C GLY A 437 -3.24 -23.90 -34.68
N ALA A 438 -3.93 -24.24 -35.78
CA ALA A 438 -5.28 -24.80 -35.74
C ALA A 438 -5.32 -26.16 -35.03
N ALA A 439 -4.35 -27.05 -35.31
CA ALA A 439 -4.25 -28.35 -34.65
C ALA A 439 -3.99 -28.26 -33.13
N VAL A 440 -3.26 -27.22 -32.67
CA VAL A 440 -2.96 -27.00 -31.24
C VAL A 440 -4.08 -26.25 -30.52
N LEU A 441 -4.72 -25.26 -31.17
CA LEU A 441 -5.78 -24.48 -30.53
C LEU A 441 -7.10 -25.23 -30.40
N GLN A 442 -7.44 -26.09 -31.36
CA GLN A 442 -8.71 -26.81 -31.39
C GLN A 442 -9.00 -27.63 -30.11
N PRO A 443 -8.08 -28.48 -29.59
CA PRO A 443 -8.31 -29.19 -28.34
C PRO A 443 -8.36 -28.28 -27.11
N ALA A 444 -7.59 -27.18 -27.10
CA ALA A 444 -7.61 -26.22 -26.01
C ALA A 444 -8.95 -25.46 -25.92
N LEU A 445 -9.51 -25.07 -27.07
CA LEU A 445 -10.81 -24.41 -27.14
C LEU A 445 -11.95 -25.34 -26.71
N GLN A 446 -11.92 -26.60 -27.13
CA GLN A 446 -12.90 -27.61 -26.70
C GLN A 446 -12.83 -27.87 -25.18
N LEU A 447 -11.62 -27.93 -24.61
CA LEU A 447 -11.42 -28.06 -23.17
C LEU A 447 -11.93 -26.83 -22.41
N LEU A 448 -11.68 -25.62 -22.92
CA LEU A 448 -12.15 -24.38 -22.33
C LEU A 448 -13.68 -24.31 -22.34
N TRP A 449 -14.32 -24.74 -23.44
CA TRP A 449 -15.77 -24.82 -23.58
C TRP A 449 -16.40 -25.83 -22.61
N ALA A 450 -15.80 -27.02 -22.49
CA ALA A 450 -16.24 -28.03 -21.53
C ALA A 450 -16.11 -27.53 -20.07
N LYS A 451 -15.01 -26.86 -19.74
CA LYS A 451 -14.76 -26.34 -18.39
C LYS A 451 -15.68 -25.18 -18.03
N THR A 452 -16.02 -24.31 -18.99
CA THR A 452 -16.96 -23.21 -18.77
C THR A 452 -18.39 -23.72 -18.60
N ALA A 453 -18.82 -24.74 -19.35
CA ALA A 453 -20.10 -25.41 -19.14
C ALA A 453 -20.19 -26.09 -17.77
N GLU A 454 -19.13 -26.77 -17.34
CA GLU A 454 -19.04 -27.41 -16.01
C GLU A 454 -19.10 -26.37 -14.87
N LEU A 455 -18.42 -25.22 -15.05
CA LEU A 455 -18.46 -24.11 -14.09
C LEU A 455 -19.85 -23.47 -14.02
N ALA A 456 -20.51 -23.29 -15.15
CA ALA A 456 -21.87 -22.73 -15.22
C ALA A 456 -22.89 -23.63 -14.49
N LEU A 457 -22.79 -24.95 -14.68
CA LEU A 457 -23.62 -25.93 -13.96
C LEU A 457 -23.38 -25.88 -12.44
N ARG A 458 -22.11 -25.85 -11.99
CA ARG A 458 -21.79 -25.74 -10.55
C ARG A 458 -22.25 -24.42 -9.93
N VAL A 459 -22.12 -23.31 -10.65
CA VAL A 459 -22.61 -22.01 -10.20
C VAL A 459 -24.13 -22.00 -10.12
N SER A 460 -24.82 -22.65 -11.07
CA SER A 460 -26.27 -22.83 -11.04
C SER A 460 -26.71 -23.68 -9.85
N GLU A 461 -26.02 -24.79 -9.56
CA GLU A 461 -26.29 -25.64 -8.40
C GLU A 461 -26.05 -24.90 -7.08
N LEU A 462 -24.93 -24.19 -6.93
CA LEU A 462 -24.66 -23.35 -5.76
C LEU A 462 -25.73 -22.27 -5.60
N CYS A 463 -26.10 -21.57 -6.67
CA CYS A 463 -27.16 -20.56 -6.60
C CYS A 463 -28.50 -21.16 -6.19
N SER A 464 -28.87 -22.32 -6.73
CA SER A 464 -30.15 -22.98 -6.41
C SER A 464 -30.20 -23.45 -4.95
N SER A 465 -29.10 -23.99 -4.41
CA SER A 465 -28.99 -24.43 -3.02
C SER A 465 -28.96 -23.27 -2.02
N HIS A 466 -28.29 -22.16 -2.36
CA HIS A 466 -28.30 -20.96 -1.53
C HIS A 466 -29.65 -20.22 -1.62
N LEU A 467 -30.34 -20.26 -2.76
CA LEU A 467 -31.69 -19.71 -2.93
C LEU A 467 -32.74 -20.54 -2.18
N SER A 468 -32.63 -21.87 -2.15
CA SER A 468 -33.53 -22.71 -1.34
C SER A 468 -33.28 -22.53 0.16
N TRP A 469 -32.01 -22.50 0.59
CA TRP A 469 -31.66 -22.20 1.99
C TRP A 469 -32.17 -20.82 2.41
N ALA A 470 -31.99 -19.80 1.56
CA ALA A 470 -32.53 -18.47 1.80
C ALA A 470 -34.06 -18.48 1.85
N ARG A 471 -34.75 -19.18 0.94
CA ARG A 471 -36.22 -19.28 0.96
C ARG A 471 -36.76 -19.86 2.27
N ASP A 472 -36.05 -20.80 2.87
CA ASP A 472 -36.47 -21.46 4.11
C ASP A 472 -36.12 -20.66 5.38
N HIS A 473 -35.07 -19.83 5.36
CA HIS A 473 -34.58 -19.08 6.54
C HIS A 473 -34.89 -17.58 6.51
N LEU A 474 -35.27 -17.02 5.36
CA LEU A 474 -35.59 -15.61 5.19
C LEU A 474 -36.96 -15.15 5.76
N PRO A 475 -38.00 -15.99 6.00
CA PRO A 475 -39.27 -15.50 6.55
C PRO A 475 -39.10 -14.79 7.91
N TRP A 476 -38.29 -15.37 8.81
CA TRP A 476 -37.98 -14.78 10.11
C TRP A 476 -37.11 -13.51 10.00
N LEU A 477 -36.16 -13.50 9.05
CA LEU A 477 -35.30 -12.34 8.82
C LEU A 477 -36.08 -11.18 8.19
N LEU A 478 -37.08 -11.47 7.35
CA LEU A 478 -37.97 -10.50 6.71
C LEU A 478 -38.91 -9.85 7.73
N GLU A 479 -39.49 -10.64 8.65
CA GLU A 479 -40.27 -10.13 9.78
C GLU A 479 -39.42 -9.27 10.72
N TRP A 480 -38.18 -9.68 11.01
CA TRP A 480 -37.25 -8.91 11.84
C TRP A 480 -36.80 -7.60 11.16
N LEU A 481 -36.49 -7.64 9.86
CA LEU A 481 -36.10 -6.47 9.07
C LEU A 481 -37.24 -5.46 8.89
N GLN A 482 -38.48 -5.92 8.65
CA GLN A 482 -39.66 -5.06 8.58
C GLN A 482 -39.93 -4.33 9.92
N SER A 483 -39.47 -4.88 11.05
CA SER A 483 -39.62 -4.24 12.37
C SER A 483 -38.56 -3.19 12.71
N ARG A 484 -37.41 -3.16 12.01
CA ARG A 484 -36.25 -2.33 12.40
C ARG A 484 -35.57 -1.53 11.29
N VAL A 485 -36.00 -1.66 10.03
CA VAL A 485 -35.36 -1.00 8.90
C VAL A 485 -36.31 0.01 8.24
N PRO A 486 -35.91 1.29 8.06
CA PRO A 486 -36.70 2.28 7.33
C PRO A 486 -36.94 1.84 5.87
N GLU A 487 -38.16 2.05 5.35
CA GLU A 487 -38.57 1.70 3.97
C GLU A 487 -37.56 2.12 2.89
N ALA A 488 -36.83 3.23 3.10
CA ALA A 488 -35.81 3.73 2.18
C ALA A 488 -34.66 2.74 1.91
N VAL A 489 -34.29 1.90 2.88
CA VAL A 489 -33.20 0.92 2.73
C VAL A 489 -33.67 -0.31 1.96
N LEU A 490 -34.91 -0.74 2.19
CA LEU A 490 -35.56 -1.81 1.41
C LEU A 490 -35.71 -1.38 -0.05
N HIS A 491 -36.13 -0.14 -0.28
CA HIS A 491 -36.26 0.42 -1.62
C HIS A 491 -34.91 0.56 -2.33
N PHE A 492 -33.85 0.95 -1.60
CA PHE A 492 -32.50 0.98 -2.16
C PHE A 492 -31.99 -0.41 -2.56
N ALA A 493 -32.26 -1.44 -1.75
CA ALA A 493 -31.87 -2.82 -2.07
C ALA A 493 -32.60 -3.35 -3.31
N GLU A 494 -33.89 -3.03 -3.47
CA GLU A 494 -34.65 -3.34 -4.69
C GLU A 494 -34.11 -2.61 -5.92
N CYS A 495 -33.78 -1.32 -5.81
CA CYS A 495 -33.15 -0.57 -6.89
C CYS A 495 -31.80 -1.16 -7.30
N VAL A 496 -30.96 -1.58 -6.35
CA VAL A 496 -29.67 -2.23 -6.64
C VAL A 496 -29.87 -3.58 -7.32
N ARG A 497 -30.86 -4.36 -6.89
CA ARG A 497 -31.21 -5.65 -7.53
C ARG A 497 -31.64 -5.46 -8.98
N GLU A 498 -32.54 -4.53 -9.23
CA GLU A 498 -33.03 -4.24 -10.59
C GLU A 498 -31.93 -3.66 -11.49
N LEU A 499 -31.04 -2.81 -10.94
CA LEU A 499 -29.87 -2.29 -11.66
C LEU A 499 -28.90 -3.42 -12.07
N LEU A 500 -28.63 -4.36 -11.16
CA LEU A 500 -27.75 -5.51 -11.45
C LEU A 500 -28.37 -6.46 -12.48
N LEU A 501 -29.68 -6.72 -12.38
CA LEU A 501 -30.40 -7.52 -13.37
C LEU A 501 -30.43 -6.84 -14.73
N PHE A 502 -30.60 -5.51 -14.77
CA PHE A 502 -30.54 -4.73 -15.99
C PHE A 502 -29.13 -4.75 -16.61
N LEU A 503 -28.06 -4.56 -15.83
CA LEU A 503 -26.69 -4.62 -16.36
C LEU A 503 -26.35 -6.01 -16.89
N LEU A 504 -26.81 -7.07 -16.23
CA LEU A 504 -26.58 -8.44 -16.67
C LEU A 504 -27.36 -8.76 -17.96
N ARG A 505 -28.66 -8.46 -18.00
CA ARG A 505 -29.55 -8.80 -19.13
C ARG A 505 -29.39 -7.87 -20.32
N SER A 506 -29.16 -6.58 -20.10
CA SER A 506 -29.21 -5.55 -21.15
C SER A 506 -27.83 -5.15 -21.65
N CYS A 507 -26.76 -5.37 -20.88
CA CYS A 507 -25.40 -5.03 -21.31
C CYS A 507 -24.54 -6.27 -21.54
N LEU A 508 -24.38 -7.13 -20.53
CA LEU A 508 -23.43 -8.26 -20.60
C LEU A 508 -23.90 -9.38 -21.55
N LEU A 509 -25.16 -9.81 -21.43
CA LEU A 509 -25.71 -10.87 -22.29
C LEU A 509 -25.69 -10.49 -23.77
N PRO A 510 -26.16 -9.29 -24.18
CA PRO A 510 -26.14 -8.89 -25.57
C PRO A 510 -24.72 -8.66 -26.09
N LEU A 511 -23.79 -8.14 -25.28
CA LEU A 511 -22.38 -8.02 -25.69
C LEU A 511 -21.74 -9.38 -25.96
N LEU A 512 -22.05 -10.39 -25.14
CA LEU A 512 -21.56 -11.76 -25.34
C LEU A 512 -22.20 -12.40 -26.57
N GLU A 513 -23.51 -12.22 -26.78
CA GLU A 513 -24.21 -12.70 -27.98
C GLU A 513 -23.72 -12.03 -29.26
N HIS A 514 -23.50 -10.70 -29.25
CA HIS A 514 -22.95 -9.97 -30.39
C HIS A 514 -21.50 -10.35 -30.65
N GLY A 515 -20.69 -10.55 -29.60
CA GLY A 515 -19.32 -11.03 -29.72
C GLY A 515 -19.26 -12.43 -30.32
N ALA A 516 -20.08 -13.35 -29.84
CA ALA A 516 -20.20 -14.71 -30.36
C ALA A 516 -20.71 -14.72 -31.80
N ALA A 517 -21.75 -13.95 -32.11
CA ALA A 517 -22.30 -13.84 -33.47
C ALA A 517 -21.35 -13.13 -34.44
N ALA A 518 -20.51 -12.20 -33.97
CA ALA A 518 -19.48 -11.57 -34.79
C ALA A 518 -18.31 -12.51 -35.06
N LEU A 519 -17.88 -13.29 -34.07
CA LEU A 519 -16.87 -14.33 -34.23
C LEU A 519 -17.36 -15.45 -35.15
N GLN A 520 -18.60 -15.90 -34.97
CA GLN A 520 -19.20 -16.94 -35.81
C GLN A 520 -19.40 -16.45 -37.25
N ARG A 521 -19.90 -15.23 -37.47
CA ARG A 521 -19.98 -14.64 -38.82
C ARG A 521 -18.60 -14.42 -39.44
N GLY A 522 -17.61 -13.98 -38.67
CA GLY A 522 -16.23 -13.85 -39.14
C GLY A 522 -15.62 -15.20 -39.54
N TRP A 523 -15.96 -16.25 -38.81
CA TRP A 523 -15.53 -17.62 -39.08
C TRP A 523 -16.23 -18.23 -40.31
N GLU A 524 -17.55 -18.11 -40.40
CA GLU A 524 -18.35 -18.57 -41.55
C GLU A 524 -17.95 -17.82 -42.82
N HIS A 525 -17.72 -16.50 -42.75
CA HIS A 525 -17.27 -15.73 -43.91
C HIS A 525 -15.85 -16.13 -44.36
N CYS A 526 -14.97 -16.51 -43.43
CA CYS A 526 -13.66 -17.07 -43.76
C CYS A 526 -13.77 -18.47 -44.40
N LEU A 527 -14.68 -19.32 -43.92
CA LEU A 527 -14.88 -20.67 -44.45
C LEU A 527 -15.55 -20.67 -45.83
N ASP A 528 -16.57 -19.84 -46.03
CA ASP A 528 -17.28 -19.66 -47.30
C ASP A 528 -16.36 -19.01 -48.35
N ALA A 529 -15.56 -18.01 -47.97
CA ALA A 529 -14.61 -17.36 -48.88
C ALA A 529 -13.48 -18.29 -49.33
N CYS A 530 -13.15 -19.32 -48.55
CA CYS A 530 -12.07 -20.26 -48.86
C CYS A 530 -12.56 -21.66 -49.28
N HIS A 531 -13.85 -21.84 -49.61
CA HIS A 531 -14.40 -23.12 -50.06
C HIS A 531 -14.03 -24.34 -49.17
N GLY A 532 -13.92 -24.12 -47.85
CA GLY A 532 -13.63 -25.19 -46.88
C GLY A 532 -12.16 -25.58 -46.69
N GLU A 533 -11.22 -25.08 -47.49
CA GLU A 533 -9.77 -25.26 -47.27
C GLU A 533 -9.03 -23.91 -47.37
N VAL A 534 -8.43 -23.47 -46.26
CA VAL A 534 -7.71 -22.19 -46.18
C VAL A 534 -6.37 -22.29 -46.94
N SER A 535 -6.43 -22.14 -48.26
CA SER A 535 -5.26 -22.06 -49.14
C SER A 535 -4.67 -20.65 -49.15
N TRP A 536 -3.38 -20.55 -49.48
CA TRP A 536 -2.65 -19.26 -49.53
C TRP A 536 -3.26 -18.28 -50.53
N ASP A 537 -3.84 -18.77 -51.63
CA ASP A 537 -4.49 -17.93 -52.63
C ASP A 537 -5.76 -17.25 -52.09
N CYS A 538 -6.51 -17.91 -51.20
CA CYS A 538 -7.65 -17.30 -50.50
C CYS A 538 -7.22 -16.18 -49.54
N LEU A 539 -6.19 -16.46 -48.72
CA LEU A 539 -5.65 -15.48 -47.76
C LEU A 539 -5.03 -14.27 -48.47
N ARG A 540 -4.35 -14.49 -49.60
CA ARG A 540 -3.80 -13.42 -50.44
C ARG A 540 -4.91 -12.50 -50.96
N ALA A 541 -6.01 -13.06 -51.47
CA ALA A 541 -7.16 -12.29 -51.98
C ALA A 541 -7.87 -11.49 -50.88
N GLN A 542 -8.00 -12.05 -49.68
CA GLN A 542 -8.56 -11.36 -48.51
C GLN A 542 -7.66 -10.22 -48.02
N LEU A 543 -6.34 -10.43 -47.95
CA LEU A 543 -5.37 -9.39 -47.55
C LEU A 543 -5.28 -8.25 -48.57
N THR A 544 -5.32 -8.54 -49.87
CA THR A 544 -5.35 -7.51 -50.91
C THR A 544 -6.69 -6.75 -50.90
N SER A 545 -7.81 -7.44 -50.66
CA SER A 545 -9.13 -6.80 -50.51
C SER A 545 -9.18 -5.88 -49.28
N LEU A 546 -8.68 -6.33 -48.13
CA LEU A 546 -8.64 -5.55 -46.89
C LEU A 546 -7.70 -4.35 -46.99
N THR A 547 -6.55 -4.50 -47.64
CA THR A 547 -5.63 -3.37 -47.84
C THR A 547 -6.19 -2.36 -48.83
N TYR A 548 -6.86 -2.81 -49.90
CA TYR A 548 -7.53 -1.93 -50.85
C TYR A 548 -8.73 -1.21 -50.22
N SER A 549 -9.54 -1.90 -49.41
CA SER A 549 -10.69 -1.30 -48.72
C SER A 549 -10.27 -0.34 -47.61
N SER A 550 -9.20 -0.66 -46.87
CA SER A 550 -8.61 0.24 -45.86
C SER A 550 -8.00 1.47 -46.50
N TRP A 551 -7.32 1.31 -47.65
CA TRP A 551 -6.78 2.42 -48.43
C TRP A 551 -7.87 3.31 -49.01
N ALA A 552 -8.95 2.72 -49.55
CA ALA A 552 -10.11 3.46 -50.04
C ALA A 552 -10.84 4.20 -48.90
N TYR A 553 -10.93 3.60 -47.71
CA TYR A 553 -11.51 4.23 -46.53
C TYR A 553 -10.66 5.41 -46.03
N LEU A 554 -9.34 5.23 -45.95
CA LEU A 554 -8.38 6.30 -45.63
C LEU A 554 -8.43 7.41 -46.66
N GLN A 555 -8.50 7.08 -47.95
CA GLN A 555 -8.60 8.07 -49.02
C GLN A 555 -9.91 8.86 -48.92
N ASN A 556 -11.05 8.19 -48.68
CA ASN A 556 -12.34 8.83 -48.51
C ASN A 556 -12.44 9.70 -47.25
N THR A 557 -11.86 9.25 -46.13
CA THR A 557 -11.79 10.08 -44.90
C THR A 557 -10.86 11.26 -45.08
N THR A 558 -9.74 11.09 -45.77
CA THR A 558 -8.83 12.20 -46.10
C THR A 558 -9.53 13.20 -47.03
N LEU A 559 -10.28 12.73 -48.03
CA LEU A 559 -11.05 13.59 -48.93
C LEU A 559 -12.17 14.34 -48.19
N ALA A 560 -12.86 13.68 -47.27
CA ALA A 560 -13.90 14.28 -46.43
C ALA A 560 -13.33 15.37 -45.50
N VAL A 561 -12.17 15.13 -44.89
CA VAL A 561 -11.46 16.12 -44.06
C VAL A 561 -10.94 17.28 -44.91
N THR A 562 -10.45 17.00 -46.12
CA THR A 562 -9.96 18.04 -47.04
C THR A 562 -11.11 18.92 -47.52
N ASN A 563 -12.25 18.34 -47.89
CA ASN A 563 -13.47 19.05 -48.31
C ASN A 563 -14.08 19.86 -47.16
N TRP A 564 -14.03 19.34 -45.93
CA TRP A 564 -14.44 20.08 -44.73
C TRP A 564 -13.52 21.27 -44.47
N ALA A 565 -12.20 21.09 -44.61
CA ALA A 565 -11.22 22.17 -44.43
C ALA A 565 -11.34 23.25 -45.53
N SER A 566 -11.56 22.88 -46.79
CA SER A 566 -11.77 23.86 -47.87
C SER A 566 -13.11 24.58 -47.73
N ALA A 567 -14.18 23.92 -47.26
CA ALA A 567 -15.45 24.58 -46.95
C ALA A 567 -15.33 25.61 -45.80
N MET A 568 -14.49 25.34 -44.80
CA MET A 568 -14.17 26.29 -43.72
C MET A 568 -13.34 27.49 -44.19
N ILE A 569 -12.51 27.31 -45.23
CA ILE A 569 -11.64 28.36 -45.78
C ILE A 569 -12.37 29.21 -46.83
N SER A 570 -13.35 28.66 -47.55
CA SER A 570 -14.20 29.40 -48.50
C SER A 570 -15.44 30.05 -47.88
N GLY A 571 -15.60 29.95 -46.56
CA GLY A 571 -16.71 30.51 -45.78
C GLY A 571 -16.45 31.91 -45.20
N HIS A 572 -15.52 32.68 -45.79
CA HIS A 572 -15.32 34.11 -45.54
C HIS A 572 -15.35 34.91 -46.84
#